data_AF-A0A2V6X0S4-F1
#
_entry.id   AF-A0A2V6X0S4-F1
#
_cell.length_a   1.000
_cell.length_b   1.000
_cell.length_c   1.000
_cell.angle_alpha   90.00
_cell.angle_beta   90.00
_cell.angle_gamma   90.00
#
_symmetry.space_group_name_H-M   'P 1'
#
loop_
_entity.id
_entity.type
_entity.pdbx_description
1 polymer ?
#
loop_
_entity_poly.entity_id
_entity_poly.type
_entity_poly.pdbx_seq_one_letter_code
_entity_poly.pdbx_strand_id
1 'polypeptide(L)'
;MTAALWFRITLKDLHGVEAKDNVWYNGRTKSLSHGGALGLHNNGPAGVTHHWLTVDQTLDVMLDRGEIDACTAIRPQARVTAGDTTVVDRWGGTPIDGNPRLMKLLDDDGKGVVYEFYRKTGCFQANHHVIVQNRILKEHPWVALELYKAFQRSKEVAYERAWRAQSAYLFFPGKDFGEQAAIFGDDPYPLGVRAMGKTVERAIRGSMEQGLLRRPLRLEDIYYRTTLNT
;
A
#
# COMPACT_ATOMS: atom_id res chain seq x y z
N MET A 1 4.64 -6.00 -1.68
CA MET A 1 4.34 -4.56 -1.53
C MET A 1 2.88 -4.43 -1.09
N THR A 2 2.64 -3.82 0.07
CA THR A 2 1.31 -3.69 0.69
C THR A 2 0.35 -2.84 -0.15
N ALA A 3 0.84 -1.78 -0.79
CA ALA A 3 0.00 -0.93 -1.64
C ALA A 3 -0.69 -1.70 -2.79
N ALA A 4 0.02 -2.63 -3.45
CA ALA A 4 -0.56 -3.44 -4.51
C ALA A 4 -1.64 -4.43 -4.00
N LEU A 5 -1.52 -4.88 -2.75
CA LEU A 5 -2.57 -5.68 -2.09
C LEU A 5 -3.82 -4.82 -1.88
N TRP A 6 -3.67 -3.63 -1.29
CA TRP A 6 -4.79 -2.71 -1.07
C TRP A 6 -5.46 -2.27 -2.35
N PHE A 7 -4.70 -2.05 -3.42
CA PHE A 7 -5.26 -1.74 -4.74
C PHE A 7 -6.20 -2.86 -5.21
N ARG A 8 -5.74 -4.12 -5.19
CA ARG A 8 -6.59 -5.26 -5.57
C ARG A 8 -7.76 -5.50 -4.62
N ILE A 9 -7.58 -5.28 -3.32
CA ILE A 9 -8.69 -5.30 -2.34
C ILE A 9 -9.73 -4.23 -2.71
N THR A 10 -9.29 -3.03 -3.10
CA THR A 10 -10.19 -1.92 -3.46
C THR A 10 -10.97 -2.23 -4.74
N LEU A 11 -10.28 -2.72 -5.78
CA LEU A 11 -10.93 -3.15 -7.02
C LEU A 11 -12.01 -4.20 -6.75
N LYS A 12 -11.72 -5.19 -5.90
CA LYS A 12 -12.68 -6.21 -5.51
C LYS A 12 -13.83 -5.64 -4.69
N ASP A 13 -13.52 -4.93 -3.60
CA ASP A 13 -14.52 -4.51 -2.62
C ASP A 13 -15.44 -3.41 -3.18
N LEU A 14 -14.94 -2.54 -4.06
CA LEU A 14 -15.75 -1.49 -4.69
C LEU A 14 -16.40 -1.95 -5.99
N HIS A 15 -15.67 -2.69 -6.84
CA HIS A 15 -16.09 -2.94 -8.22
C HIS A 15 -16.27 -4.43 -8.56
N GLY A 16 -16.05 -5.34 -7.62
CA GLY A 16 -16.18 -6.78 -7.85
C GLY A 16 -15.10 -7.38 -8.75
N VAL A 17 -14.05 -6.61 -9.08
CA VAL A 17 -12.97 -7.04 -9.97
C VAL A 17 -11.99 -7.91 -9.17
N GLU A 18 -11.90 -9.18 -9.53
CA GLU A 18 -11.00 -10.14 -8.90
C GLU A 18 -9.58 -10.04 -9.47
N ALA A 19 -8.59 -10.52 -8.70
CA ALA A 19 -7.20 -10.51 -9.16
C ALA A 19 -6.99 -11.33 -10.45
N LYS A 20 -7.79 -12.39 -10.67
CA LYS A 20 -7.72 -13.24 -11.86
C LYS A 20 -8.33 -12.60 -13.11
N ASP A 21 -9.08 -11.52 -12.97
CA ASP A 21 -9.74 -10.84 -14.09
C ASP A 21 -8.74 -9.95 -14.88
N ASN A 22 -7.49 -9.88 -14.44
CA ASN A 22 -6.46 -9.01 -14.98
C ASN A 22 -5.16 -9.78 -15.23
N VAL A 23 -4.36 -9.28 -16.17
CA VAL A 23 -2.94 -9.66 -16.34
C VAL A 23 -2.09 -8.62 -15.62
N TRP A 24 -1.33 -9.06 -14.62
CA TRP A 24 -0.55 -8.15 -13.77
C TRP A 24 0.89 -8.02 -14.24
N TYR A 25 1.38 -6.79 -14.34
CA TYR A 25 2.78 -6.50 -14.62
C TYR A 25 3.44 -5.85 -13.40
N ASN A 26 4.54 -6.44 -12.94
CA ASN A 26 5.36 -5.88 -11.89
C ASN A 26 6.53 -5.14 -12.53
N GLY A 27 6.56 -3.82 -12.37
CA GLY A 27 7.58 -2.95 -12.94
C GLY A 27 9.02 -3.29 -12.53
N ARG A 28 9.19 -4.12 -11.49
CA ARG A 28 10.48 -4.57 -10.98
C ARG A 28 10.88 -5.90 -11.62
N THR A 29 12.18 -6.14 -11.70
CA THR A 29 12.68 -7.48 -12.01
C THR A 29 12.31 -8.46 -10.89
N LYS A 30 12.34 -9.74 -11.22
CA LYS A 30 12.10 -10.82 -10.25
C LYS A 30 12.98 -10.66 -9.00
N SER A 31 14.29 -10.43 -9.17
CA SER A 31 15.27 -10.32 -8.07
C SER A 31 15.06 -9.10 -7.16
N LEU A 32 14.47 -8.01 -7.68
CA LEU A 32 14.21 -6.78 -6.92
C LEU A 32 12.76 -6.67 -6.42
N SER A 33 11.97 -7.73 -6.60
CA SER A 33 10.56 -7.73 -6.24
C SER A 33 10.28 -8.57 -4.99
N HIS A 34 9.32 -8.11 -4.19
CA HIS A 34 8.78 -8.90 -3.07
C HIS A 34 8.20 -10.23 -3.56
N GLY A 35 7.54 -10.25 -4.72
CA GLY A 35 6.97 -11.48 -5.29
C GLY A 35 8.04 -12.52 -5.66
N GLY A 36 9.21 -12.06 -6.11
CA GLY A 36 10.37 -12.92 -6.34
C GLY A 36 10.88 -13.52 -5.03
N ALA A 37 11.08 -12.69 -4.00
CA ALA A 37 11.51 -13.13 -2.67
C ALA A 37 10.51 -14.09 -1.99
N LEU A 38 9.21 -13.92 -2.23
CA LEU A 38 8.14 -14.80 -1.74
C LEU A 38 7.96 -16.08 -2.58
N GLY A 39 8.71 -16.24 -3.67
CA GLY A 39 8.63 -17.44 -4.51
C GLY A 39 7.34 -17.56 -5.33
N LEU A 40 6.66 -16.45 -5.64
CA LEU A 40 5.39 -16.45 -6.39
C LEU A 40 5.51 -16.99 -7.83
N HIS A 41 6.73 -17.12 -8.34
CA HIS A 41 7.00 -17.75 -9.63
C HIS A 41 6.91 -19.27 -9.59
N ASN A 42 7.07 -19.89 -8.41
CA ASN A 42 6.95 -21.33 -8.22
C ASN A 42 5.55 -21.70 -7.75
N ASN A 43 5.03 -20.93 -6.79
CA ASN A 43 3.76 -21.19 -6.12
C ASN A 43 2.95 -19.90 -6.03
N GLY A 44 2.68 -19.30 -7.19
CA GLY A 44 1.84 -18.11 -7.30
C GLY A 44 0.37 -18.42 -7.00
N PRO A 45 -0.46 -17.39 -6.80
CA PRO A 45 -1.90 -17.56 -6.62
C PRO A 45 -2.51 -18.27 -7.83
N ALA A 46 -3.33 -19.30 -7.60
CA ALA A 46 -3.96 -20.04 -8.67
C ALA A 46 -4.86 -19.12 -9.53
N GLY A 47 -4.70 -19.20 -10.85
CA GLY A 47 -5.52 -18.43 -11.80
C GLY A 47 -5.15 -16.95 -11.94
N VAL A 48 -4.06 -16.48 -11.33
CA VAL A 48 -3.57 -15.10 -11.50
C VAL A 48 -2.39 -15.08 -12.48
N THR A 49 -2.55 -14.37 -13.59
CA THR A 49 -1.47 -14.15 -14.56
C THR A 49 -0.61 -12.97 -14.12
N HIS A 50 0.71 -13.18 -13.98
CA HIS A 50 1.64 -12.17 -13.50
C HIS A 50 2.99 -12.23 -14.23
N HIS A 51 3.49 -11.08 -14.67
CA HIS A 51 4.79 -10.92 -15.31
C HIS A 51 5.69 -9.97 -14.53
N TRP A 52 6.98 -10.28 -14.47
CA TRP A 52 8.01 -9.33 -14.04
C TRP A 52 8.61 -8.69 -15.28
N LEU A 53 8.83 -7.37 -15.22
CA LEU A 53 9.55 -6.67 -16.26
C LEU A 53 11.04 -7.06 -16.23
N THR A 54 11.68 -7.07 -17.41
CA THR A 54 13.14 -7.13 -17.52
C THR A 54 13.76 -5.81 -17.08
N VAL A 55 15.10 -5.73 -17.07
CA VAL A 55 15.81 -4.48 -16.75
C VAL A 55 15.58 -3.39 -17.81
N ASP A 56 15.31 -3.77 -19.05
CA ASP A 56 15.12 -2.87 -20.19
C ASP A 56 13.66 -2.40 -20.36
N GLN A 57 12.71 -3.14 -19.79
CA GLN A 57 11.29 -2.78 -19.86
C GLN A 57 10.92 -1.80 -18.74
N THR A 58 10.10 -0.80 -19.06
CA THR A 58 9.55 0.14 -18.07
C THR A 58 8.06 0.35 -18.30
N LEU A 59 7.32 0.54 -17.21
CA LEU A 59 5.86 0.64 -17.27
C LEU A 59 5.37 1.86 -18.08
N ASP A 60 6.13 2.97 -18.05
CA ASP A 60 5.79 4.18 -18.80
C ASP A 60 5.82 3.95 -20.32
N VAL A 61 6.83 3.24 -20.82
CA VAL A 61 6.97 2.91 -22.24
C VAL A 61 5.93 1.88 -22.67
N MET A 62 5.68 0.87 -21.83
CA MET A 62 4.67 -0.15 -22.10
C MET A 62 3.26 0.47 -22.18
N LEU A 63 2.94 1.41 -21.29
CA LEU A 63 1.68 2.13 -21.33
C LEU A 63 1.56 3.00 -22.58
N ASP A 64 2.61 3.75 -22.93
CA ASP A 64 2.63 4.61 -24.12
C ASP A 64 2.43 3.85 -25.44
N ARG A 65 2.88 2.60 -25.48
CA ARG A 65 2.74 1.69 -26.63
C ARG A 65 1.43 0.89 -26.64
N GLY A 66 0.62 0.98 -25.58
CA GLY A 66 -0.58 0.16 -25.42
C GLY A 66 -0.28 -1.32 -25.15
N GLU A 67 0.91 -1.65 -24.63
CA GLU A 67 1.24 -3.00 -24.18
C GLU A 67 0.57 -3.33 -22.82
N ILE A 68 0.22 -2.29 -22.05
CA ILE A 68 -0.63 -2.36 -20.85
C ILE A 68 -1.67 -1.24 -20.91
N ASP A 69 -2.88 -1.49 -20.39
CA ASP A 69 -3.98 -0.53 -20.47
C ASP A 69 -3.95 0.53 -19.36
N ALA A 70 -3.41 0.18 -18.20
CA ALA A 70 -3.34 1.04 -17.04
C ALA A 70 -2.09 0.75 -16.21
N CYS A 71 -1.53 1.80 -15.61
CA CYS A 71 -0.42 1.71 -14.68
C CYS A 71 -0.63 2.64 -13.50
N THR A 72 -0.35 2.14 -12.29
CA THR A 72 -0.24 2.97 -11.10
C THR A 72 1.24 3.34 -10.87
N ALA A 73 1.52 4.55 -10.41
CA ALA A 73 2.85 4.98 -9.95
C ALA A 73 3.95 5.05 -11.03
N ILE A 74 3.67 5.68 -12.17
CA ILE A 74 4.75 6.20 -13.03
C ILE A 74 5.39 7.37 -12.31
N ARG A 75 6.71 7.28 -12.06
CA ARG A 75 7.49 8.34 -11.41
C ARG A 75 8.55 8.82 -12.41
N PRO A 76 8.33 9.94 -13.09
CA PRO A 76 9.35 10.57 -13.90
C PRO A 76 10.63 10.79 -13.08
N GLN A 77 11.77 10.53 -13.70
CA GLN A 77 13.09 10.67 -13.08
C GLN A 77 13.94 11.68 -13.85
N ALA A 78 14.96 12.21 -13.20
CA ALA A 78 15.88 13.15 -13.83
C ALA A 78 16.67 12.55 -15.01
N ARG A 79 16.78 11.22 -15.08
CA ARG A 79 17.41 10.48 -16.19
C ARG A 79 16.65 9.19 -16.48
N VAL A 80 16.74 8.72 -17.71
CA VAL A 80 16.29 7.37 -18.11
C VAL A 80 17.09 6.32 -17.34
N THR A 81 16.37 5.35 -16.76
CA THR A 81 16.94 4.27 -15.94
C THR A 81 16.62 2.88 -16.46
N ALA A 82 15.97 2.76 -17.63
CA ALA A 82 15.91 1.51 -18.37
C ALA A 82 17.33 0.96 -18.61
N GLY A 83 17.53 -0.34 -18.36
CA GLY A 83 18.83 -1.01 -18.43
C GLY A 83 19.67 -0.94 -17.13
N ASP A 84 19.33 -0.08 -16.16
CA ASP A 84 20.05 0.02 -14.89
C ASP A 84 19.61 -1.08 -13.90
N THR A 85 20.50 -2.03 -13.62
CA THR A 85 20.23 -3.18 -12.74
C THR A 85 20.11 -2.83 -11.26
N THR A 86 20.51 -1.61 -10.88
CA THR A 86 20.48 -1.14 -9.49
C THR A 86 19.21 -0.37 -9.15
N VAL A 87 18.46 0.06 -10.17
CA VAL A 87 17.25 0.86 -10.01
C VAL A 87 16.03 -0.05 -9.91
N VAL A 88 15.30 0.09 -8.80
CA VAL A 88 14.12 -0.72 -8.48
C VAL A 88 12.91 -0.26 -9.28
N ASP A 89 12.57 1.03 -9.19
CA ASP A 89 11.45 1.63 -9.92
C ASP A 89 12.06 2.39 -11.11
N ARG A 90 12.05 1.79 -12.30
CA ARG A 90 12.71 2.31 -13.51
C ARG A 90 11.79 3.21 -14.34
N TRP A 91 12.41 4.11 -15.09
CA TRP A 91 11.74 5.07 -15.98
C TRP A 91 12.38 5.05 -17.36
N GLY A 92 11.55 4.93 -18.40
CA GLY A 92 11.98 4.76 -19.79
C GLY A 92 12.10 6.06 -20.58
N GLY A 93 11.71 7.20 -20.00
CA GLY A 93 11.82 8.50 -20.66
C GLY A 93 10.52 9.02 -21.25
N THR A 94 9.40 8.32 -21.07
CA THR A 94 8.12 8.71 -21.68
C THR A 94 7.67 10.06 -21.11
N PRO A 95 7.45 11.09 -21.96
CA PRO A 95 6.81 12.32 -21.53
C PRO A 95 5.39 12.01 -21.06
N ILE A 96 5.07 12.40 -19.82
CA ILE A 96 3.73 12.21 -19.26
C ILE A 96 2.87 13.42 -19.57
N ASP A 97 3.41 14.62 -19.35
CA ASP A 97 2.71 15.86 -19.63
C ASP A 97 2.57 16.11 -21.14
N GLY A 98 1.34 16.38 -21.59
CA GLY A 98 1.05 16.69 -22.99
C GLY A 98 1.11 15.49 -23.95
N ASN A 99 1.32 14.27 -23.45
CA ASN A 99 1.31 13.09 -24.30
C ASN A 99 -0.12 12.68 -24.68
N PRO A 100 -0.51 12.76 -25.97
CA PRO A 100 -1.90 12.50 -26.39
C PRO A 100 -2.31 11.02 -26.30
N ARG A 101 -1.37 10.10 -26.05
CA ARG A 101 -1.64 8.66 -25.86
C ARG A 101 -1.94 8.31 -24.41
N LEU A 102 -1.67 9.23 -23.48
CA LEU A 102 -1.83 9.01 -22.05
C LEU A 102 -2.93 9.91 -21.51
N MET A 103 -3.72 9.38 -20.59
CA MET A 103 -4.68 10.17 -19.83
C MET A 103 -4.69 9.74 -18.36
N LYS A 104 -5.05 10.66 -17.48
CA LYS A 104 -5.30 10.34 -16.08
C LYS A 104 -6.63 9.59 -16.00
N LEU A 105 -6.62 8.42 -15.36
CA LEU A 105 -7.84 7.61 -15.20
C LEU A 105 -8.76 8.18 -14.11
N LEU A 106 -8.18 8.73 -13.04
CA LEU A 106 -8.90 9.29 -11.90
C LEU A 106 -8.55 10.78 -11.79
N ASP A 107 -9.47 11.65 -12.18
CA ASP A 107 -9.22 13.10 -12.28
C ASP A 107 -8.82 13.72 -10.93
N ASP A 108 -9.35 13.19 -9.83
CA ASP A 108 -9.14 13.65 -8.45
C ASP A 108 -7.97 12.96 -7.72
N ASP A 109 -7.04 12.34 -8.47
CA ASP A 109 -5.91 11.57 -7.92
C ASP A 109 -6.35 10.36 -7.06
N GLY A 110 -7.60 9.89 -7.23
CA GLY A 110 -8.16 8.75 -6.52
C GLY A 110 -8.69 9.07 -5.13
N LYS A 111 -8.85 10.35 -4.78
CA LYS A 111 -9.40 10.79 -3.50
C LYS A 111 -10.79 10.19 -3.23
N GLY A 112 -11.69 10.27 -4.20
CA GLY A 112 -13.05 9.74 -4.13
C GLY A 112 -13.07 8.24 -3.90
N VAL A 113 -12.19 7.49 -4.58
CA VAL A 113 -12.07 6.03 -4.45
C VAL A 113 -11.67 5.64 -3.02
N VAL A 114 -10.71 6.34 -2.42
CA VAL A 114 -10.29 6.06 -1.03
C VAL A 114 -11.41 6.42 -0.05
N TYR A 115 -12.12 7.54 -0.27
CA TYR A 115 -13.27 7.91 0.58
C TYR A 115 -14.39 6.89 0.50
N GLU A 116 -14.73 6.44 -0.71
CA GLU A 116 -15.73 5.40 -0.92
C GLU A 116 -15.31 4.09 -0.24
N PHE A 117 -14.04 3.69 -0.41
CA PHE A 117 -13.49 2.50 0.25
C PHE A 117 -13.64 2.57 1.76
N TYR A 118 -13.26 3.71 2.37
CA TYR A 118 -13.39 3.88 3.81
C TYR A 118 -14.85 3.88 4.26
N ARG A 119 -15.74 4.61 3.58
CA ARG A 119 -17.18 4.62 3.90
C ARG A 119 -17.80 3.23 3.83
N LYS A 120 -17.43 2.43 2.82
CA LYS A 120 -17.98 1.09 2.62
C LYS A 120 -17.44 0.07 3.62
N THR A 121 -16.15 0.15 3.96
CA THR A 121 -15.46 -0.91 4.70
C THR A 121 -15.07 -0.55 6.12
N GLY A 122 -15.04 0.74 6.46
CA GLY A 122 -14.43 1.27 7.68
C GLY A 122 -12.93 0.99 7.81
N CYS A 123 -12.27 0.55 6.73
CA CYS A 123 -10.87 0.13 6.75
C CYS A 123 -9.96 1.19 6.14
N PHE A 124 -8.79 1.38 6.76
CA PHE A 124 -7.72 2.20 6.23
C PHE A 124 -6.84 1.38 5.28
N GLN A 125 -6.29 1.98 4.23
CA GLN A 125 -5.31 1.31 3.36
C GLN A 125 -3.89 1.40 3.96
N ALA A 126 -3.71 0.81 5.15
CA ALA A 126 -2.48 0.93 5.92
C ALA A 126 -1.30 0.18 5.28
N ASN A 127 -0.19 0.87 5.04
CA ASN A 127 0.99 0.30 4.37
C ASN A 127 2.13 -0.11 5.32
N HIS A 128 2.27 0.56 6.46
CA HIS A 128 3.43 0.42 7.34
C HIS A 128 3.05 -0.27 8.65
N HIS A 129 3.89 -1.21 9.08
CA HIS A 129 3.80 -1.89 10.37
C HIS A 129 5.16 -1.85 11.06
N VAL A 130 5.15 -1.66 12.38
CA VAL A 130 6.35 -1.77 13.21
C VAL A 130 6.45 -3.21 13.72
N ILE A 131 7.60 -3.83 13.50
CA ILE A 131 7.90 -5.18 13.98
C ILE A 131 9.04 -5.16 14.99
N VAL A 132 8.93 -6.00 16.02
CA VAL A 132 9.98 -6.21 17.02
C VAL A 132 10.41 -7.67 16.95
N GLN A 133 11.72 -7.92 17.00
CA GLN A 133 12.22 -9.28 16.95
C GLN A 133 11.73 -10.09 18.17
N ASN A 134 11.26 -11.32 17.93
CA ASN A 134 10.74 -12.19 19.00
C ASN A 134 11.71 -12.38 20.16
N ARG A 135 13.03 -12.43 19.91
CA ARG A 135 14.04 -12.56 20.98
C ARG A 135 14.00 -11.40 21.98
N ILE A 136 13.77 -10.17 21.49
CA ILE A 136 13.68 -8.97 22.33
C ILE A 136 12.41 -9.05 23.17
N LEU A 137 11.29 -9.47 22.59
CA LEU A 137 10.03 -9.55 23.33
C LEU A 137 10.00 -10.68 24.36
N LYS A 138 10.79 -11.74 24.17
CA LYS A 138 10.98 -12.81 25.16
C LYS A 138 11.72 -12.29 26.39
N GLU A 139 12.79 -11.54 26.20
CA GLU A 139 13.64 -11.01 27.27
C GLU A 139 13.06 -9.74 27.91
N HIS A 140 12.43 -8.89 27.10
CA HIS A 140 11.87 -7.60 27.50
C HIS A 140 10.43 -7.42 26.97
N PRO A 141 9.44 -8.15 27.53
CA PRO A 141 8.05 -8.12 27.07
C PRO A 141 7.39 -6.73 27.06
N TRP A 142 7.87 -5.82 27.92
CA TRP A 142 7.37 -4.45 28.06
C TRP A 142 7.69 -3.57 26.84
N VAL A 143 8.72 -3.91 26.05
CA VAL A 143 9.21 -3.09 24.93
C VAL A 143 8.12 -2.81 23.89
N ALA A 144 7.27 -3.79 23.58
CA ALA A 144 6.21 -3.60 22.59
C ALA A 144 5.22 -2.50 22.99
N LEU A 145 4.81 -2.47 24.27
CA LEU A 145 3.85 -1.48 24.77
C LEU A 145 4.50 -0.11 24.93
N GLU A 146 5.76 -0.04 25.36
CA GLU A 146 6.49 1.23 25.45
C GLU A 146 6.76 1.84 24.07
N LEU A 147 7.09 1.03 23.07
CA LEU A 147 7.17 1.51 21.68
C LEU A 147 5.82 2.03 21.19
N TYR A 148 4.71 1.31 21.45
CA TYR A 148 3.37 1.79 21.11
C TYR A 148 3.10 3.17 21.72
N LYS A 149 3.35 3.36 23.03
CA LYS A 149 3.17 4.65 23.71
C LYS A 149 4.08 5.73 23.13
N ALA A 150 5.34 5.41 22.84
CA ALA A 150 6.29 6.35 22.26
C ALA A 150 5.85 6.82 20.87
N PHE A 151 5.38 5.92 20.00
CA PHE A 151 4.86 6.27 18.69
C PHE A 151 3.54 7.05 18.78
N GLN A 152 2.66 6.69 19.70
CA GLN A 152 1.44 7.46 19.98
C GLN A 152 1.79 8.90 20.38
N ARG A 153 2.74 9.08 21.31
CA ARG A 153 3.19 10.42 21.72
C ARG A 153 3.86 11.18 20.58
N SER A 154 4.67 10.49 19.76
CA SER A 154 5.28 11.10 18.59
C SER A 154 4.24 11.54 17.57
N LYS A 155 3.16 10.78 17.38
CA LYS A 155 2.04 11.11 16.50
C LYS A 155 1.34 12.39 16.97
N GLU A 156 1.06 12.51 18.26
CA GLU A 156 0.44 13.71 18.85
C GLU A 156 1.29 14.95 18.61
N VAL A 157 2.60 14.89 18.85
CA VAL A 157 3.52 16.02 18.58
C VAL A 157 3.54 16.38 17.10
N ALA A 158 3.47 15.39 16.22
CA ALA A 158 3.37 15.58 14.78
C ALA A 158 2.08 16.32 14.39
N TYR A 159 0.93 15.92 14.96
CA TYR A 159 -0.36 16.58 14.74
C TYR A 159 -0.37 18.02 15.26
N GLU A 160 0.16 18.28 16.46
CA GLU A 160 0.29 19.63 17.00
C GLU A 160 1.10 20.55 16.08
N ARG A 161 2.20 20.06 15.53
CA ARG A 161 3.05 20.81 14.59
C ARG A 161 2.33 21.12 13.29
N ALA A 162 1.59 20.17 12.76
CA ALA A 162 0.86 20.36 11.52
C ALA A 162 -0.33 21.28 11.61
N TRP A 163 -1.05 21.21 12.72
CA TRP A 163 -2.12 22.16 12.99
C TRP A 163 -1.58 23.59 12.94
N ARG A 164 -0.41 23.83 13.58
CA ARG A 164 0.27 25.13 13.54
C ARG A 164 0.76 25.51 12.14
N ALA A 165 1.22 24.54 11.36
CA ALA A 165 1.79 24.78 10.02
C ALA A 165 0.76 24.71 8.87
N GLN A 166 -0.52 24.48 9.17
CA GLN A 166 -1.59 24.18 8.19
C GLN A 166 -1.14 23.19 7.09
N SER A 167 -0.32 22.22 7.45
CA SER A 167 0.30 21.30 6.48
C SER A 167 0.55 19.92 7.05
N ALA A 168 0.32 18.92 6.18
CA ALA A 168 1.00 17.62 6.13
C ALA A 168 0.44 16.38 6.87
N TYR A 169 -0.76 16.37 7.45
CA TYR A 169 -1.32 15.13 8.04
C TYR A 169 -2.73 14.82 7.57
N LEU A 170 -3.05 15.32 6.40
CA LEU A 170 -4.22 14.93 5.66
C LEU A 170 -3.86 13.75 4.75
N PHE A 171 -4.78 12.81 4.59
CA PHE A 171 -4.64 11.67 3.68
C PHE A 171 -4.43 12.14 2.23
N PHE A 172 -4.98 13.32 1.90
CA PHE A 172 -4.79 14.02 0.63
C PHE A 172 -4.25 15.44 0.84
N PRO A 173 -3.45 15.98 -0.10
CA PRO A 173 -3.03 17.38 -0.07
C PRO A 173 -4.24 18.31 0.05
N GLY A 174 -4.12 19.36 0.85
CA GLY A 174 -5.19 20.34 1.01
C GLY A 174 -5.12 21.07 2.36
N LYS A 175 -6.03 22.03 2.54
CA LYS A 175 -6.23 22.76 3.80
C LYS A 175 -7.58 22.46 4.45
N ASP A 176 -8.41 21.62 3.82
CA ASP A 176 -9.74 21.28 4.32
C ASP A 176 -9.66 20.06 5.25
N PHE A 177 -9.36 20.34 6.52
CA PHE A 177 -9.38 19.32 7.57
C PHE A 177 -10.79 18.81 7.86
N GLY A 178 -11.80 19.67 7.69
CA GLY A 178 -13.19 19.33 7.98
C GLY A 178 -13.73 18.27 7.03
N GLU A 179 -13.41 18.37 5.75
CA GLU A 179 -13.78 17.36 4.76
C GLU A 179 -13.21 15.99 5.11
N GLN A 180 -11.90 15.88 5.39
CA GLN A 180 -11.27 14.58 5.66
C GLN A 180 -11.71 14.02 7.01
N ALA A 181 -11.89 14.88 8.02
CA ALA A 181 -12.41 14.47 9.33
C ALA A 181 -13.85 13.97 9.24
N ALA A 182 -14.68 14.56 8.37
CA ALA A 182 -16.03 14.07 8.11
C ALA A 182 -16.06 12.66 7.48
N ILE A 183 -14.95 12.23 6.87
CA ILE A 183 -14.82 10.88 6.31
C ILE A 183 -14.15 9.93 7.30
N PHE A 184 -12.94 10.27 7.75
CA PHE A 184 -12.06 9.36 8.49
C PHE A 184 -12.14 9.52 10.01
N GLY A 185 -12.86 10.54 10.49
CA GLY A 185 -12.84 10.97 11.88
C GLY A 185 -11.67 11.89 12.20
N ASP A 186 -11.59 12.32 13.46
CA ASP A 186 -10.61 13.31 13.93
C ASP A 186 -9.18 12.75 14.04
N ASP A 187 -9.02 11.42 14.03
CA ASP A 187 -7.72 10.74 14.02
C ASP A 187 -7.48 10.07 12.66
N PRO A 188 -6.79 10.73 11.71
CA PRO A 188 -6.58 10.21 10.36
C PRO A 188 -5.54 9.07 10.29
N TYR A 189 -4.73 8.87 11.34
CA TYR A 189 -3.74 7.79 11.41
C TYR A 189 -3.82 7.06 12.75
N PRO A 190 -4.91 6.30 12.99
CA PRO A 190 -5.07 5.59 14.24
C PRO A 190 -3.98 4.53 14.45
N LEU A 191 -3.63 4.30 15.71
CA LEU A 191 -2.68 3.27 16.14
C LEU A 191 -3.39 2.30 17.08
N GLY A 192 -2.83 1.09 17.21
CA GLY A 192 -3.32 0.09 18.16
C GLY A 192 -4.32 -0.90 17.56
N VAL A 193 -4.48 -2.02 18.25
CA VAL A 193 -5.24 -3.18 17.75
C VAL A 193 -6.74 -2.90 17.75
N ARG A 194 -7.27 -2.15 18.72
CA ARG A 194 -8.70 -1.78 18.76
C ARG A 194 -9.11 -0.90 17.59
N ALA A 195 -8.29 0.09 17.25
CA ALA A 195 -8.62 1.02 16.17
C ALA A 195 -8.31 0.43 14.79
N MET A 196 -7.21 -0.33 14.66
CA MET A 196 -6.74 -0.86 13.37
C MET A 196 -7.05 -2.33 13.12
N GLY A 197 -7.61 -3.06 14.09
CA GLY A 197 -7.81 -4.51 14.03
C GLY A 197 -8.61 -4.95 12.80
N LYS A 198 -9.76 -4.31 12.54
CA LYS A 198 -10.58 -4.57 11.35
C LYS A 198 -9.81 -4.34 10.04
N THR A 199 -9.00 -3.29 9.99
CA THR A 199 -8.14 -3.00 8.83
C THR A 199 -7.13 -4.13 8.60
N VAL A 200 -6.48 -4.59 9.67
CA VAL A 200 -5.49 -5.67 9.60
C VAL A 200 -6.15 -7.00 9.22
N GLU A 201 -7.31 -7.32 9.80
CA GLU A 201 -8.11 -8.49 9.44
C GLU A 201 -8.53 -8.46 7.97
N ARG A 202 -8.92 -7.29 7.44
CA ARG A 202 -9.24 -7.15 6.02
C ARG A 202 -8.02 -7.40 5.14
N ALA A 203 -6.84 -6.90 5.54
CA ALA A 203 -5.58 -7.16 4.84
C ALA A 203 -5.19 -8.65 4.87
N ILE A 204 -5.37 -9.33 6.01
CA ILE A 204 -5.18 -10.78 6.15
C ILE A 204 -6.13 -11.53 5.21
N ARG A 205 -7.42 -11.18 5.23
CA ARG A 205 -8.43 -11.79 4.36
C ARG A 205 -8.08 -11.58 2.89
N GLY A 206 -7.71 -10.36 2.50
CA GLY A 206 -7.30 -10.05 1.13
C GLY A 206 -6.05 -10.80 0.72
N SER A 207 -5.11 -10.99 1.65
CA SER A 207 -3.92 -11.80 1.39
C SER A 207 -4.25 -13.28 1.22
N MET A 208 -5.24 -13.81 1.95
CA MET A 208 -5.76 -15.17 1.73
C MET A 208 -6.48 -15.30 0.39
N GLU A 209 -7.41 -14.37 0.08
CA GLU A 209 -8.18 -14.31 -1.17
C GLU A 209 -7.26 -14.28 -2.40
N GLN A 210 -6.11 -13.60 -2.28
CA GLN A 210 -5.13 -13.44 -3.36
C GLN A 210 -3.96 -14.43 -3.27
N GLY A 211 -4.07 -15.49 -2.45
CA GLY A 211 -3.06 -16.56 -2.36
C GLY A 211 -1.67 -16.14 -1.83
N LEU A 212 -1.57 -14.99 -1.15
CA LEU A 212 -0.33 -14.51 -0.54
C LEU A 212 -0.08 -15.14 0.84
N LEU A 213 -1.14 -15.57 1.52
CA LEU A 213 -1.06 -16.36 2.75
C LEU A 213 -1.48 -17.80 2.47
N ARG A 214 -0.75 -18.75 3.06
CA ARG A 214 -1.04 -20.20 2.95
C ARG A 214 -2.00 -20.70 4.02
N ARG A 215 -2.18 -19.94 5.09
CA ARG A 215 -3.05 -20.26 6.22
C ARG A 215 -3.65 -18.99 6.78
N PRO A 216 -4.88 -19.06 7.34
CA PRO A 216 -5.45 -17.93 8.05
C PRO A 216 -4.56 -17.53 9.23
N LEU A 217 -4.56 -16.23 9.53
CA LEU A 217 -3.92 -15.63 10.68
C LEU A 217 -4.97 -14.88 11.48
N ARG A 218 -4.84 -14.92 12.81
CA ARG A 218 -5.59 -14.06 13.72
C ARG A 218 -4.69 -12.94 14.24
N LEU A 219 -5.29 -11.89 14.79
CA LEU A 219 -4.52 -10.76 15.34
C LEU A 219 -3.58 -11.24 16.47
N GLU A 220 -3.99 -12.21 17.27
CA GLU A 220 -3.18 -12.79 18.36
C GLU A 220 -1.97 -13.59 17.84
N ASP A 221 -1.99 -14.02 16.58
CA ASP A 221 -0.86 -14.72 15.97
C ASP A 221 0.23 -13.74 15.49
N ILE A 222 -0.10 -12.45 15.36
CA ILE A 222 0.75 -11.39 14.79
C ILE A 222 1.20 -10.39 15.86
N TYR A 223 0.27 -9.97 16.72
CA TYR A 223 0.50 -8.96 17.74
C TYR A 223 0.92 -9.60 19.06
N TYR A 224 1.89 -8.98 19.72
CA TYR A 224 2.36 -9.45 21.01
C TYR A 224 1.30 -9.19 22.09
N ARG A 225 1.20 -10.09 23.09
CA ARG A 225 0.13 -10.06 24.09
C ARG A 225 -0.05 -8.72 24.80
N THR A 226 1.04 -7.97 25.04
CA THR A 226 1.01 -6.68 25.73
C THR A 226 0.42 -5.56 24.89
N THR A 227 0.25 -5.76 23.58
CA THR A 227 -0.35 -4.79 22.66
C THR A 227 -1.76 -5.18 22.19
N LEU A 228 -2.30 -6.33 22.57
CA LEU A 228 -3.63 -6.75 22.09
C LEU A 228 -4.76 -5.84 22.57
N ASN A 229 -4.54 -5.15 23.69
CA ASN A 229 -5.48 -4.19 24.28
C ASN A 229 -5.06 -2.74 24.02
N THR A 230 -4.33 -2.45 22.93
CA THR A 230 -4.06 -1.06 22.51
C THR A 230 -5.16 -0.52 21.62
#